data_AF-A0A7S0LNZ8-F1
#
_entry.id   AF-A0A7S0LNZ8-F1
#
_cell.length_a   1.000
_cell.length_b   1.000
_cell.length_c   1.000
_cell.angle_alpha   90.00
_cell.angle_beta   90.00
_cell.angle_gamma   90.00
#
_symmetry.space_group_name_H-M   'P 1'
#
loop_
_entity.id
_entity.type
_entity.pdbx_description
1 polymer ?
#
loop_
_entity_poly.entity_id
_entity_poly.type
_entity_poly.pdbx_seq_one_letter_code
_entity_poly.pdbx_strand_id
1 'polypeptide(L)'
;LMASTTRRASSAAPCPSELDPCKMDGEEYLDRYGVTAYMKDMVTLLLENRPDKPVEFIAEYFRTVIQGSSPLLRAYRYVRLARPDQDAFTDNLVAAYGALDAHKGVVPAAELQRLLRLICSECPVQISRSLLELLEINETDPITFRE
;
A
#
# COMPACT_ATOMS: atom_id res chain seq x y z
N LEU A 1 14.93 46.56 10.02
CA LEU A 1 14.79 45.29 9.27
C LEU A 1 15.94 44.37 9.68
N MET A 2 15.69 43.43 10.59
CA MET A 2 16.60 42.33 10.94
C MET A 2 15.75 41.07 11.03
N ALA A 3 16.03 40.09 10.18
CA ALA A 3 15.18 38.94 9.90
C ALA A 3 15.40 37.81 10.92
N SER A 4 14.30 37.36 11.51
CA SER A 4 14.22 36.22 12.42
C SER A 4 14.41 34.91 11.67
N THR A 5 15.41 34.11 12.05
CA THR A 5 15.61 32.75 11.52
C THR A 5 14.87 31.75 12.41
N THR A 6 13.68 31.31 11.99
CA THR A 6 12.93 30.25 12.65
C THR A 6 13.36 28.89 12.10
N ARG A 7 14.07 28.10 12.91
CA ARG A 7 14.29 26.66 12.66
C ARG A 7 12.94 25.95 12.71
N ARG A 8 12.53 25.34 11.60
CA ARG A 8 11.37 24.44 11.54
C ARG A 8 11.76 23.10 12.18
N ALA A 9 11.21 22.83 13.35
CA ALA A 9 11.30 21.53 14.00
C ALA A 9 10.61 20.48 13.14
N SER A 10 11.31 19.37 12.91
CA SER A 10 10.78 18.15 12.30
C SER A 10 9.72 17.55 13.24
N SER A 11 8.48 17.42 12.75
CA SER A 11 7.37 16.81 13.48
C SER A 11 7.51 15.29 13.44
N ALA A 12 8.38 14.74 14.28
CA ALA A 12 8.34 13.32 14.62
C ALA A 12 7.15 13.09 15.58
N ALA A 13 6.26 12.16 15.21
CA ALA A 13 5.18 11.73 16.10
C ALA A 13 5.79 11.22 17.43
N PRO A 14 5.21 11.57 18.60
CA PRO A 14 5.75 11.12 19.88
C PRO A 14 5.64 9.59 19.98
N CYS A 15 6.72 8.94 20.46
CA CYS A 15 6.62 7.57 20.95
C CYS A 15 5.60 7.52 22.09
N PRO A 16 4.65 6.57 22.12
CA PRO A 16 3.58 6.56 23.12
C PRO A 16 4.16 6.22 24.49
N SER A 17 4.33 7.23 25.32
CA SER A 17 4.65 7.10 26.74
C SER A 17 3.44 6.55 27.50
N GLU A 18 3.59 5.33 28.02
CA GLU A 18 3.12 4.81 29.33
C GLU A 18 1.74 5.24 29.84
N LEU A 19 0.69 5.18 29.03
CA LEU A 19 -0.69 5.14 29.54
C LEU A 19 -1.21 3.71 29.41
N ASP A 20 -1.60 3.14 30.55
CA ASP A 20 -2.17 1.80 30.66
C ASP A 20 -3.39 1.70 29.73
N PRO A 21 -3.34 0.88 28.66
CA PRO A 21 -4.43 0.74 27.70
C PRO A 21 -5.77 0.39 28.36
N CYS A 22 -5.75 -0.27 29.52
CA CYS A 22 -6.94 -0.66 30.26
C CYS A 22 -7.66 0.52 30.95
N LYS A 23 -7.08 1.72 30.97
CA LYS A 23 -7.67 2.93 31.58
C LYS A 23 -8.28 3.89 30.56
N MET A 24 -8.10 3.61 29.27
CA MET A 24 -8.65 4.41 28.18
C MET A 24 -10.07 3.91 27.88
N ASP A 25 -10.96 4.80 27.45
CA ASP A 25 -12.19 4.33 26.83
C ASP A 25 -11.88 3.63 25.49
N GLY A 26 -12.80 2.78 25.03
CA GLY A 26 -12.57 1.97 23.84
C GLY A 26 -12.33 2.80 22.57
N GLU A 27 -13.00 3.94 22.42
CA GLU A 27 -12.86 4.80 21.25
C GLU A 27 -11.52 5.54 21.28
N GLU A 28 -11.14 6.07 22.44
CA GLU A 28 -9.86 6.74 22.67
C GLU A 28 -8.69 5.79 22.40
N TYR A 29 -8.80 4.53 22.82
CA TYR A 29 -7.81 3.50 22.48
C TYR A 29 -7.71 3.28 20.97
N LEU A 30 -8.84 3.06 20.30
CA LEU A 30 -8.86 2.77 18.87
C LEU A 30 -8.29 3.92 18.03
N ASP A 31 -8.63 5.16 18.38
CA ASP A 31 -8.14 6.36 17.70
C ASP A 31 -6.66 6.60 17.98
N ARG A 32 -6.24 6.52 19.24
CA ARG A 32 -4.85 6.79 19.63
C ARG A 32 -3.85 5.82 19.01
N TYR A 33 -4.22 4.55 18.91
CA TYR A 33 -3.35 3.52 18.34
C TYR A 33 -3.61 3.27 16.85
N GLY A 34 -4.53 4.02 16.22
CA GLY A 34 -4.86 3.90 14.80
C GLY A 34 -5.45 2.55 14.41
N VAL A 35 -5.99 1.79 15.38
CA VAL A 35 -6.52 0.43 15.18
C VAL A 35 -7.69 0.44 14.20
N THR A 36 -8.51 1.49 14.24
CA THR A 36 -9.65 1.67 13.35
C THR A 36 -9.27 1.59 11.87
N ALA A 37 -8.12 2.16 11.48
CA ALA A 37 -7.67 2.13 10.08
C ALA A 37 -7.32 0.70 9.64
N TYR A 38 -6.59 -0.04 10.48
CA TYR A 38 -6.23 -1.43 10.18
C TYR A 38 -7.44 -2.35 10.14
N MET A 39 -8.41 -2.15 11.04
CA MET A 39 -9.64 -2.92 11.07
C MET A 39 -10.52 -2.65 9.84
N LYS A 40 -10.66 -1.38 9.44
CA LYS A 40 -11.40 -1.01 8.23
C LYS A 40 -10.77 -1.63 6.99
N ASP A 41 -9.46 -1.47 6.80
CA ASP A 41 -8.75 -2.06 5.65
C ASP A 41 -8.88 -3.58 5.62
N MET A 42 -8.65 -4.26 6.75
CA MET A 42 -8.80 -5.72 6.86
C MET A 42 -10.21 -6.20 6.49
N VAL A 43 -11.25 -5.54 7.03
CA VAL A 43 -12.65 -5.91 6.78
C VAL A 43 -13.01 -5.64 5.31
N THR A 44 -12.61 -4.52 4.74
CA THR A 44 -12.81 -4.22 3.32
C THR A 44 -12.17 -5.30 2.46
N LEU A 45 -10.89 -5.61 2.66
CA LEU A 45 -10.20 -6.63 1.87
C LEU A 45 -10.85 -8.01 2.02
N LEU A 46 -11.31 -8.36 3.22
CA LEU A 46 -12.00 -9.63 3.48
C LEU A 46 -13.33 -9.73 2.72
N LEU A 47 -14.13 -8.65 2.73
CA LEU A 47 -15.46 -8.64 2.12
C LEU A 47 -15.43 -8.55 0.60
N GLU A 48 -14.50 -7.78 0.05
CA GLU A 48 -14.31 -7.64 -1.40
C GLU A 48 -13.71 -8.91 -2.01
N ASN A 49 -12.67 -9.47 -1.39
CA ASN A 49 -11.94 -10.60 -1.97
C ASN A 49 -12.52 -11.98 -1.61
N ARG A 50 -13.32 -12.07 -0.55
CA ARG A 50 -13.99 -13.30 -0.06
C ARG A 50 -13.10 -14.54 -0.13
N PRO A 51 -11.92 -14.53 0.52
CA PRO A 51 -10.97 -15.62 0.43
C PRO A 51 -11.57 -16.92 0.97
N ASP A 52 -11.20 -18.06 0.39
CA ASP A 52 -11.68 -19.40 0.80
C ASP A 52 -11.44 -19.69 2.29
N LYS A 53 -10.41 -19.06 2.87
CA LYS A 53 -9.96 -19.26 4.24
C LYS A 53 -9.88 -17.93 5.01
N PRO A 54 -11.03 -17.38 5.45
CA PRO A 54 -11.11 -16.03 5.98
C PRO A 54 -10.29 -15.82 7.27
N VAL A 55 -10.24 -16.81 8.17
CA VAL A 55 -9.48 -16.70 9.43
C VAL A 55 -7.97 -16.64 9.17
N GLU A 56 -7.47 -17.46 8.23
CA GLU A 56 -6.05 -17.48 7.85
C GLU A 56 -5.66 -16.16 7.17
N PHE A 57 -6.55 -15.62 6.34
CA PHE A 57 -6.37 -14.31 5.72
C PHE A 57 -6.21 -13.19 6.76
N ILE A 58 -7.09 -13.13 7.76
CA ILE A 58 -7.04 -12.12 8.84
C ILE A 58 -5.70 -12.23 9.60
N ALA A 59 -5.27 -13.45 9.93
CA ALA A 59 -4.00 -13.68 10.62
C ALA A 59 -2.79 -13.22 9.78
N GLU A 60 -2.77 -13.51 8.48
CA GLU A 60 -1.72 -13.08 7.56
C GLU A 60 -1.69 -11.56 7.36
N TYR A 61 -2.86 -10.92 7.31
CA TYR A 61 -2.97 -9.47 7.26
C TYR A 61 -2.27 -8.81 8.46
N PHE A 62 -2.61 -9.21 9.69
CA PHE A 62 -1.97 -8.61 10.87
C PHE A 62 -0.49 -8.98 11.02
N ARG A 63 -0.09 -10.19 10.60
CA ARG A 63 1.33 -10.57 10.51
C ARG A 63 2.11 -9.61 9.61
N THR A 64 1.53 -9.26 8.47
CA THR A 64 2.08 -8.29 7.52
C THR A 64 2.17 -6.89 8.11
N VAL A 65 1.14 -6.44 8.83
CA VAL A 65 1.13 -5.13 9.50
C VAL A 65 2.27 -5.05 10.54
N ILE A 66 2.46 -6.10 11.34
CA ILE A 66 3.49 -6.16 12.39
C ILE A 66 4.90 -6.20 11.80
N GLN A 67 5.13 -7.01 10.77
CA GLN A 67 6.46 -7.15 10.15
C GLN A 67 6.88 -5.92 9.34
N GLY A 68 5.90 -5.11 8.94
CA GLY A 68 6.10 -4.08 7.93
C GLY A 68 6.20 -4.67 6.54
N SER A 69 5.77 -3.89 5.54
CA SER A 69 5.84 -4.27 4.13
C SER A 69 6.27 -3.07 3.32
N SER A 70 7.15 -3.29 2.35
CA SER A 70 7.47 -2.25 1.37
C SER A 70 6.23 -1.91 0.53
N PRO A 71 6.13 -0.67 0.00
CA PRO A 71 5.14 -0.28 -1.01
C PRO A 71 4.95 -1.32 -2.10
N LEU A 72 6.06 -1.79 -2.67
CA LEU A 72 6.10 -2.79 -3.73
C LEU A 72 5.49 -4.14 -3.31
N LEU A 73 5.83 -4.64 -2.12
CA LEU A 73 5.28 -5.91 -1.61
C LEU A 73 3.79 -5.78 -1.25
N ARG A 74 3.35 -4.60 -0.80
CA ARG A 74 1.94 -4.33 -0.53
C ARG A 74 1.14 -4.30 -1.83
N ALA A 75 1.64 -3.59 -2.85
CA ALA A 75 1.04 -3.56 -4.18
C ALA A 75 0.95 -4.96 -4.80
N TYR A 76 2.04 -5.74 -4.72
CA TYR A 76 2.06 -7.13 -5.17
C TYR A 76 0.99 -8.00 -4.50
N ARG A 77 0.79 -7.82 -3.18
CA ARG A 77 -0.25 -8.54 -2.44
C ARG A 77 -1.63 -8.18 -2.93
N TYR A 78 -1.96 -6.89 -3.06
CA TYR A 78 -3.27 -6.45 -3.57
C TYR A 78 -3.59 -7.08 -4.92
N VAL A 79 -2.65 -7.02 -5.88
CA VAL A 79 -2.84 -7.63 -7.22
C VAL A 79 -3.11 -9.14 -7.13
N ARG A 80 -2.59 -9.82 -6.11
CA ARG A 80 -2.78 -11.27 -5.92
C ARG A 80 -3.99 -11.64 -5.08
N LEU A 81 -4.71 -10.69 -4.50
CA LEU A 81 -5.89 -10.98 -3.69
C LEU A 81 -7.07 -11.46 -4.53
N ALA A 82 -7.18 -10.95 -5.76
CA ALA A 82 -8.21 -11.33 -6.70
C ALA A 82 -7.61 -11.80 -8.02
N ARG A 83 -8.32 -12.68 -8.70
CA ARG A 83 -8.04 -13.05 -10.09
C ARG A 83 -8.55 -11.96 -11.04
N PRO A 84 -7.99 -11.80 -12.25
CA PRO A 84 -8.43 -10.79 -13.21
C PRO A 84 -9.91 -10.87 -13.63
N ASP A 85 -10.58 -12.00 -13.41
CA ASP A 85 -12.00 -12.23 -13.72
C ASP A 85 -12.95 -11.92 -12.56
N GLN A 86 -12.43 -11.48 -11.41
CA GLN A 86 -13.23 -11.12 -10.24
C GLN A 86 -13.43 -9.60 -10.14
N ASP A 87 -14.61 -9.17 -9.70
CA ASP A 87 -14.97 -7.74 -9.61
C ASP A 87 -14.00 -6.95 -8.72
N ALA A 88 -13.54 -7.54 -7.62
CA ALA A 88 -12.60 -6.93 -6.68
C ALA A 88 -11.19 -6.69 -7.29
N PHE A 89 -10.89 -7.23 -8.47
CA PHE A 89 -9.57 -7.07 -9.10
C PHE A 89 -9.27 -5.61 -9.44
N THR A 90 -10.24 -4.85 -9.95
CA THR A 90 -10.04 -3.44 -10.29
C THR A 90 -9.78 -2.61 -9.04
N ASP A 91 -10.54 -2.82 -7.97
CA ASP A 91 -10.35 -2.13 -6.69
C ASP A 91 -8.98 -2.44 -6.08
N ASN A 92 -8.54 -3.70 -6.19
CA ASN A 92 -7.20 -4.10 -5.78
C ASN A 92 -6.10 -3.46 -6.62
N LEU A 93 -6.32 -3.22 -7.92
CA LEU A 93 -5.37 -2.49 -8.77
C LEU A 93 -5.26 -1.02 -8.33
N VAL A 94 -6.38 -0.38 -7.98
CA VAL A 94 -6.39 0.98 -7.42
C VAL A 94 -5.63 1.02 -6.10
N ALA A 95 -5.88 0.05 -5.21
CA ALA A 95 -5.15 -0.08 -3.95
C ALA A 95 -3.64 -0.33 -4.16
N ALA A 96 -3.28 -1.14 -5.16
CA ALA A 96 -1.89 -1.38 -5.54
C ALA A 96 -1.21 -0.11 -6.06
N TYR A 97 -1.89 0.66 -6.91
CA TYR A 97 -1.41 1.96 -7.39
C TYR A 97 -1.20 2.92 -6.22
N GLY A 98 -2.20 3.07 -5.34
CA GLY A 98 -2.10 3.90 -4.15
C GLY A 98 -0.99 3.47 -3.19
N ALA A 99 -0.69 2.16 -3.11
CA ALA A 99 0.44 1.66 -2.34
C ALA A 99 1.79 2.05 -2.93
N LEU A 100 1.92 2.12 -4.27
CA LEU A 100 3.13 2.57 -4.97
C LEU A 100 3.28 4.09 -5.01
N ASP A 101 2.19 4.83 -4.86
CA ASP A 101 2.16 6.29 -4.90
C ASP A 101 2.81 6.91 -3.65
N ALA A 102 4.14 6.90 -3.62
CA ALA A 102 4.92 7.50 -2.54
C ALA A 102 4.85 9.03 -2.52
N HIS A 103 4.45 9.69 -3.62
CA HIS A 103 4.63 11.13 -3.85
C HIS A 103 3.40 11.85 -4.44
N LYS A 104 2.20 11.56 -3.90
CA LYS A 104 0.98 12.37 -4.12
C LYS A 104 0.52 12.47 -5.59
N GLY A 105 0.28 11.33 -6.21
CA GLY A 105 -0.56 11.19 -7.39
C GLY A 105 0.13 10.56 -8.59
N VAL A 106 1.39 10.13 -8.46
CA VAL A 106 2.19 9.65 -9.59
C VAL A 106 3.05 8.47 -9.18
N VAL A 107 2.88 7.36 -9.89
CA VAL A 107 3.75 6.19 -9.76
C VAL A 107 4.82 6.23 -10.86
N PRO A 108 6.13 6.25 -10.52
CA PRO A 108 7.18 6.14 -11.53
C PRO A 108 7.09 4.81 -12.28
N ALA A 109 7.32 4.82 -13.59
CA ALA A 109 7.29 3.59 -14.40
C ALA A 109 8.25 2.50 -13.90
N ALA A 110 9.38 2.88 -13.29
CA ALA A 110 10.29 1.95 -12.64
C ALA A 110 9.62 1.11 -11.53
N GLU A 111 8.73 1.69 -10.72
CA GLU A 111 8.01 0.96 -9.66
C GLU A 111 6.97 -0.01 -10.25
N LEU A 112 6.27 0.41 -11.32
CA LEU A 112 5.38 -0.50 -12.06
C LEU A 112 6.18 -1.67 -12.67
N GLN A 113 7.34 -1.40 -13.27
CA GLN A 113 8.19 -2.45 -13.84
C GLN A 113 8.69 -3.43 -12.78
N ARG A 114 9.03 -2.95 -11.58
CA ARG A 114 9.37 -3.81 -10.43
C ARG A 114 8.18 -4.68 -10.02
N LEU A 115 6.96 -4.14 -9.99
CA LEU A 115 5.75 -4.89 -9.68
C LEU A 115 5.46 -5.95 -10.75
N LEU A 116 5.55 -5.60 -12.04
CA LEU A 116 5.37 -6.53 -13.16
C LEU A 116 6.37 -7.69 -13.10
N ARG A 117 7.63 -7.43 -12.72
CA ARG A 117 8.63 -8.49 -12.51
C ARG A 117 8.29 -9.43 -11.34
N LEU A 118 7.66 -8.92 -10.28
CA LEU A 118 7.21 -9.77 -9.16
C LEU A 118 5.98 -10.62 -9.54
N ILE A 119 5.05 -10.05 -10.29
CA ILE A 119 3.85 -10.76 -10.78
C ILE A 119 4.25 -11.83 -11.79
N CYS A 120 5.13 -11.47 -12.72
CA CYS A 120 5.56 -12.32 -13.80
C CYS A 120 7.03 -12.72 -13.61
N SER A 121 7.32 -13.49 -12.56
CA SER A 121 8.70 -13.92 -12.24
C SER A 121 9.38 -14.68 -13.37
N GLU A 122 8.59 -15.36 -14.21
CA GLU A 122 9.04 -16.12 -15.39
C GLU A 122 8.98 -15.30 -16.69
N CYS A 123 8.64 -14.00 -16.64
CA CYS A 123 8.58 -13.18 -17.85
C CYS A 123 9.99 -12.80 -18.29
N PRO A 124 10.39 -13.16 -19.53
CA PRO A 124 11.66 -12.72 -20.07
C PRO A 124 11.77 -11.19 -20.02
N VAL A 125 12.88 -10.68 -19.48
CA VAL A 125 13.12 -9.23 -19.33
C VAL A 125 12.92 -8.46 -20.63
N GLN A 126 13.10 -9.12 -21.78
CA GLN A 126 12.92 -8.51 -23.09
C GLN A 126 11.46 -8.18 -23.39
N ILE A 127 10.51 -9.01 -22.93
CA ILE A 127 9.08 -8.72 -23.09
C ILE A 127 8.69 -7.52 -22.23
N SER A 128 9.19 -7.46 -20.99
CA SER A 128 8.91 -6.31 -20.10
C SER A 128 9.48 -4.99 -20.62
N ARG A 129 10.64 -5.03 -21.30
CA ARG A 129 11.25 -3.86 -21.93
C ARG A 129 10.50 -3.46 -23.20
N SER A 130 10.20 -4.41 -24.08
CA SER A 130 9.44 -4.15 -25.31
C SER A 130 8.02 -3.65 -25.03
N LEU A 131 7.41 -4.06 -23.91
CA LEU A 131 6.13 -3.51 -23.47
C LEU A 131 6.25 -2.00 -23.16
N LEU A 132 7.28 -1.59 -22.42
CA LEU A 132 7.50 -0.18 -22.09
C LEU A 132 7.82 0.65 -23.35
N GLU A 133 8.62 0.10 -24.27
CA GLU A 133 8.89 0.70 -25.57
C GLU A 133 7.60 0.86 -26.40
N LEU A 134 6.75 -0.17 -26.44
CA LEU A 134 5.48 -0.14 -27.17
C LEU A 134 4.47 0.84 -26.58
N LEU A 135 4.55 1.07 -25.26
CA LEU A 135 3.74 2.07 -24.57
C LEU A 135 4.35 3.49 -24.65
N GLU A 136 5.56 3.62 -25.22
CA GLU A 136 6.34 4.87 -25.27
C GLU A 136 6.60 5.48 -23.88
N ILE A 137 6.79 4.63 -22.85
CA ILE A 137 6.99 5.03 -21.44
C ILE A 137 8.45 4.77 -21.04
N ASN A 138 9.15 5.82 -20.60
CA ASN A 138 10.47 5.71 -19.98
C ASN A 138 10.38 5.37 -18.49
N GLU A 139 11.44 4.84 -17.89
CA GLU A 139 11.46 4.44 -16.47
C GLU A 139 11.16 5.59 -15.48
N THR A 140 11.44 6.83 -15.89
CA THR A 140 11.17 8.04 -15.10
C THR A 140 9.78 8.61 -15.32
N ASP A 141 9.04 8.10 -16.31
CA ASP A 141 7.80 8.73 -16.72
C ASP A 141 6.70 8.49 -15.67
N PRO A 142 5.87 9.52 -15.45
CA PRO A 142 4.77 9.44 -14.52
C PRO A 142 3.67 8.53 -15.09
N ILE A 143 3.33 7.45 -14.39
CA ILE A 143 2.17 6.63 -14.70
C ILE A 143 0.99 7.12 -13.87
N THR A 144 -0.15 7.32 -14.54
CA THR A 144 -1.42 7.70 -13.92
C THR A 144 -2.40 6.54 -14.03
N PHE A 145 -3.18 6.31 -12.98
CA PHE A 145 -4.29 5.37 -13.04
C PHE A 145 -5.49 6.07 -13.69
N ARG A 146 -5.91 5.58 -14.86
CA ARG A 146 -7.16 6.01 -15.50
C ARG A 146 -8.22 4.96 -15.18
N GLU A 147 -9.21 5.35 -14.40
CA GLU A 147 -10.43 4.55 -14.16
C GLU A 147 -11.27 4.39 -15.44
#